data_AF-A0A8T3YBT2-F1
#
_entry.id   AF-A0A8T3YBT2-F1
#
_cell.length_a   1.000
_cell.length_b   1.000
_cell.length_c   1.000
_cell.angle_alpha   90.00
_cell.angle_beta   90.00
_cell.angle_gamma   90.00
#
_symmetry.space_group_name_H-M   'P 1'
#
loop_
_entity.id
_entity.type
_entity.pdbx_description
1 polymer ?
#
loop_
_entity_poly.entity_id
_entity_poly.type
_entity_poly.pdbx_seq_one_letter_code
_entity_poly.pdbx_strand_id
1 'polypeptide(L)'
;MNSGLCESFFAVLADRNRLSIINLILEKDLTVSEISEQLNLEQSLVSHHLKTLKDHGFVEFKIDGKNRVYSANKDTVRPLMDIMRSHVYNLCGFACQYKIDEWARMSPVKSINHETEVVMEKIKVLTKFSAAKINSRKKLKEVSDFFNTTMITHFKAEEMTLFKKMRKKTKVVEDLLDEHKFMRKKFLELKAIADSENVDREGLKEIANSISKIITSHIDKEENVLIPKAKQVLTKKEFDDIAKQSEKMEAEV
;
A
#
# COMPACT_ATOMS: atom_id res chain seq x y z
N MET A 1 -16.82 -28.63 -2.36
CA MET A 1 -16.89 -27.21 -2.73
C MET A 1 -17.61 -27.14 -4.06
N ASN A 2 -18.73 -26.42 -4.17
CA ASN A 2 -19.48 -26.33 -5.43
C ASN A 2 -18.74 -25.37 -6.37
N SER A 3 -18.05 -25.90 -7.38
CA SER A 3 -17.20 -25.12 -8.29
C SER A 3 -17.96 -24.04 -9.05
N GLY A 4 -19.23 -24.27 -9.41
CA GLY A 4 -20.06 -23.29 -10.10
C GLY A 4 -20.45 -22.08 -9.24
N LEU A 5 -20.67 -22.28 -7.93
CA LEU A 5 -20.89 -21.17 -7.01
C LEU A 5 -19.62 -20.33 -6.82
N CYS A 6 -18.45 -20.97 -6.78
CA CYS A 6 -17.18 -20.27 -6.71
C CYS A 6 -16.88 -19.47 -7.99
N GLU A 7 -17.16 -20.04 -9.16
CA GLU A 7 -17.03 -19.34 -10.45
C GLU A 7 -17.90 -18.08 -10.49
N SER A 8 -19.19 -18.20 -10.16
CA SER A 8 -20.11 -17.06 -10.11
C SER A 8 -19.64 -16.00 -9.11
N PHE A 9 -19.18 -16.42 -7.92
CA PHE A 9 -18.63 -15.51 -6.91
C PHE A 9 -17.44 -14.69 -7.44
N PHE A 10 -16.46 -15.34 -8.07
CA PHE A 10 -15.30 -14.64 -8.63
C PHE A 10 -15.65 -13.81 -9.87
N ALA A 11 -16.61 -14.24 -10.70
CA ALA A 11 -17.09 -13.47 -11.84
C ALA A 11 -17.75 -12.14 -11.41
N VAL A 12 -18.32 -12.09 -10.20
CA VAL A 12 -18.84 -10.84 -9.62
C VAL A 12 -17.71 -9.87 -9.23
N LEU A 13 -16.58 -10.40 -8.78
CA LEU A 13 -15.41 -9.59 -8.43
C LEU A 13 -14.55 -9.18 -9.64
N ALA A 14 -14.67 -9.89 -10.76
CA ALA A 14 -13.92 -9.61 -11.99
C ALA A 14 -14.41 -8.35 -12.76
N ASP A 15 -14.67 -7.26 -12.05
CA ASP A 15 -15.07 -5.97 -12.61
C ASP A 15 -14.49 -4.82 -11.78
N ARG A 16 -13.84 -3.88 -12.48
CA ARG A 16 -13.09 -2.79 -11.87
C ARG A 16 -13.97 -1.85 -11.04
N ASN A 17 -15.18 -1.55 -11.49
CA ASN A 17 -16.08 -0.63 -10.80
C ASN A 17 -16.62 -1.27 -9.52
N ARG A 18 -17.02 -2.55 -9.58
CA ARG A 18 -17.45 -3.32 -8.40
C ARG A 18 -16.36 -3.40 -7.34
N LEU A 19 -15.12 -3.69 -7.72
CA LEU A 19 -13.98 -3.69 -6.80
C LEU A 19 -13.73 -2.31 -6.18
N SER A 20 -13.85 -1.24 -6.97
CA SER A 20 -13.70 0.14 -6.49
C SER A 20 -14.80 0.53 -5.49
N ILE A 21 -16.05 0.14 -5.76
CA ILE A 21 -17.19 0.33 -4.86
C ILE A 21 -16.98 -0.42 -3.54
N ILE A 22 -16.57 -1.70 -3.60
CA ILE A 22 -16.26 -2.50 -2.41
C ILE A 22 -15.18 -1.81 -1.57
N ASN A 23 -14.08 -1.38 -2.20
CA ASN A 23 -12.99 -0.71 -1.50
C ASN A 23 -13.44 0.56 -0.78
N LEU A 24 -14.28 1.40 -1.41
CA LEU A 24 -14.83 2.59 -0.73
C LEU A 24 -15.70 2.22 0.47
N ILE A 25 -16.59 1.25 0.30
CA ILE A 25 -17.55 0.86 1.35
C ILE A 25 -16.85 0.14 2.52
N LEU A 26 -15.74 -0.55 2.26
CA LEU A 26 -14.92 -1.19 3.30
C LEU A 26 -14.32 -0.18 4.29
N GLU A 27 -14.06 1.05 3.83
CA GLU A 27 -13.51 2.13 4.65
C GLU A 27 -14.61 2.89 5.39
N LYS A 28 -15.74 3.16 4.72
CA LYS A 28 -16.88 3.86 5.31
C LYS A 28 -18.18 3.42 4.65
N ASP A 29 -19.24 3.34 5.44
CA ASP A 29 -20.59 3.13 4.91
C ASP A 29 -21.05 4.37 4.12
N LEU A 30 -21.58 4.17 2.91
CA LEU A 30 -21.84 5.25 1.95
C LEU A 30 -23.17 5.09 1.22
N THR A 31 -23.76 6.21 0.84
CA THR A 31 -24.90 6.29 -0.06
C THR A 31 -24.50 6.15 -1.53
N VAL A 32 -25.47 5.85 -2.40
CA VAL A 32 -25.25 5.81 -3.86
C VAL A 32 -24.66 7.12 -4.39
N SER A 33 -25.15 8.25 -3.89
CA SER A 33 -24.68 9.58 -4.30
C SER A 33 -23.23 9.82 -3.90
N GLU A 34 -22.85 9.47 -2.67
CA GLU A 34 -21.46 9.61 -2.21
C GLU A 34 -20.50 8.69 -2.99
N ILE A 35 -20.92 7.47 -3.32
CA ILE A 35 -20.12 6.53 -4.12
C ILE A 35 -19.96 7.07 -5.56
N SER A 36 -21.06 7.55 -6.14
CA SER A 36 -21.09 8.17 -7.47
C SER A 36 -20.13 9.35 -7.56
N GLU A 37 -20.16 10.24 -6.57
CA GLU A 37 -19.26 11.40 -6.50
C GLU A 37 -17.80 10.99 -6.33
N GLN A 38 -17.50 10.07 -5.42
CA GLN A 38 -16.11 9.65 -5.14
C GLN A 38 -15.47 8.87 -6.29
N LEU A 39 -16.25 8.08 -7.04
CA LEU A 39 -15.75 7.29 -8.17
C LEU A 39 -15.94 8.00 -9.52
N ASN A 40 -16.59 9.16 -9.55
CA ASN A 40 -17.00 9.85 -10.77
C ASN A 40 -17.75 8.92 -11.75
N LEU A 41 -18.74 8.19 -11.21
CA LEU A 41 -19.59 7.27 -11.95
C LEU A 41 -21.03 7.74 -11.92
N GLU A 42 -21.78 7.47 -12.98
CA GLU A 42 -23.23 7.70 -13.01
C GLU A 42 -23.95 6.95 -11.90
N GLN A 43 -24.90 7.60 -11.22
CA GLN A 43 -25.65 6.97 -10.11
C GLN A 43 -26.42 5.71 -10.53
N SER A 44 -26.90 5.66 -11.78
CA SER A 44 -27.57 4.49 -12.35
C SER A 44 -26.62 3.29 -12.46
N LEU A 45 -25.37 3.53 -12.87
CA LEU A 45 -24.33 2.52 -12.96
C LEU A 45 -23.91 2.03 -11.57
N VAL A 46 -23.71 2.95 -10.63
CA VAL A 46 -23.42 2.61 -9.23
C VAL A 46 -24.54 1.76 -8.63
N SER A 47 -25.80 2.15 -8.86
CA SER A 47 -26.97 1.39 -8.38
C SER A 47 -27.02 -0.02 -8.96
N HIS A 48 -26.69 -0.17 -10.26
CA HIS A 48 -26.61 -1.48 -10.91
C HIS A 48 -25.52 -2.38 -10.30
N HIS A 49 -24.33 -1.82 -10.08
CA HIS A 49 -23.23 -2.55 -9.43
C HIS A 49 -23.58 -2.92 -7.99
N LEU A 50 -24.14 -2.01 -7.20
CA LEU A 50 -24.56 -2.26 -5.82
C LEU A 50 -25.64 -3.33 -5.73
N LYS A 51 -26.60 -3.35 -6.66
CA LYS A 51 -27.59 -4.42 -6.73
C LYS A 51 -26.91 -5.78 -6.93
N THR A 52 -26.01 -5.87 -7.90
CA THR A 52 -25.27 -7.11 -8.20
C THR A 52 -24.44 -7.57 -7.00
N LEU A 53 -23.73 -6.66 -6.35
CA LEU A 53 -22.93 -6.93 -5.16
C LEU A 53 -23.78 -7.41 -3.99
N LYS A 54 -24.94 -6.77 -3.78
CA LYS A 54 -25.88 -7.11 -2.72
C LYS A 54 -26.53 -8.47 -2.96
N ASP A 55 -26.90 -8.78 -4.19
CA ASP A 55 -27.53 -10.06 -4.53
C ASP A 55 -26.57 -11.26 -4.34
N HIS A 56 -25.25 -11.00 -4.28
CA HIS A 56 -24.22 -12.00 -4.01
C HIS A 56 -23.58 -11.86 -2.61
N GLY A 57 -24.14 -11.03 -1.73
CA GLY A 57 -23.71 -10.95 -0.32
C GLY A 57 -22.40 -10.21 -0.05
N PHE A 58 -21.87 -9.45 -1.01
CA PHE A 58 -20.69 -8.60 -0.80
C PHE A 58 -21.01 -7.33 0.00
N VAL A 59 -22.22 -6.80 -0.18
CA VAL A 59 -22.68 -5.60 0.51
C VAL A 59 -24.11 -5.79 1.01
N GLU A 60 -24.45 -5.02 2.02
CA GLU A 60 -25.81 -4.85 2.55
C GLU A 60 -26.16 -3.37 2.58
N PHE A 61 -27.41 -3.03 2.90
CA PHE A 61 -27.79 -1.64 3.10
C PHE A 61 -28.81 -1.49 4.23
N LYS A 62 -28.83 -0.31 4.81
CA LYS A 62 -29.88 0.17 5.72
C LYS A 62 -30.53 1.41 5.12
N ILE A 63 -31.79 1.65 5.49
CA ILE A 63 -32.51 2.85 5.10
C ILE A 63 -32.27 3.91 6.17
N ASP A 64 -31.72 5.05 5.76
CA ASP A 64 -31.55 6.24 6.60
C ASP A 64 -32.31 7.41 5.97
N GLY A 65 -33.45 7.76 6.56
CA GLY A 65 -34.41 8.69 5.98
C GLY A 65 -34.90 8.22 4.61
N LYS A 66 -34.55 8.97 3.54
CA LYS A 66 -34.88 8.62 2.15
C LYS A 66 -33.73 7.91 1.42
N ASN A 67 -32.58 7.77 2.06
CA ASN A 67 -31.36 7.27 1.44
C ASN A 67 -31.12 5.80 1.83
N ARG A 68 -30.48 5.06 0.92
CA ARG A 68 -29.90 3.76 1.22
C ARG A 68 -28.42 3.94 1.51
N VAL A 69 -28.00 3.56 2.70
CA VAL A 69 -26.60 3.57 3.13
C VAL A 69 -26.08 2.14 3.05
N TYR A 70 -25.06 1.92 2.24
CA TYR A 70 -24.48 0.61 1.98
C TYR A 70 -23.28 0.34 2.87
N SER A 71 -23.16 -0.91 3.32
CA SER A 71 -22.08 -1.41 4.16
C SER A 71 -21.53 -2.71 3.55
N ALA A 72 -20.24 -2.97 3.67
CA ALA A 72 -19.63 -4.20 3.17
C ALA A 72 -19.79 -5.32 4.20
N ASN A 73 -19.90 -6.58 3.74
CA ASN A 73 -19.80 -7.74 4.63
C ASN A 73 -18.34 -7.89 5.10
N LYS A 74 -17.99 -7.20 6.18
CA LYS A 74 -16.60 -7.09 6.65
C LYS A 74 -16.00 -8.43 7.06
N ASP A 75 -16.81 -9.37 7.56
CA ASP A 75 -16.34 -10.68 8.04
C ASP A 75 -15.77 -11.54 6.92
N THR A 76 -16.32 -11.42 5.71
CA THR A 76 -15.88 -12.22 4.56
C THR A 76 -15.10 -11.39 3.54
N VAL A 77 -15.58 -10.18 3.24
CA VAL A 77 -15.05 -9.37 2.15
C VAL A 77 -13.70 -8.76 2.51
N ARG A 78 -13.49 -8.30 3.75
CA ARG A 78 -12.20 -7.70 4.13
C ARG A 78 -11.06 -8.72 4.08
N PRO A 79 -11.14 -9.90 4.73
CA PRO A 79 -10.09 -10.92 4.62
C PRO A 79 -9.84 -11.37 3.17
N LEU A 80 -10.90 -11.50 2.36
CA LEU A 80 -10.77 -11.86 0.94
C LEU A 80 -10.00 -10.80 0.15
N MET A 81 -10.38 -9.54 0.30
CA MET A 81 -9.72 -8.42 -0.38
C MET A 81 -8.26 -8.30 0.08
N ASP A 82 -7.98 -8.52 1.37
CA ASP A 82 -6.61 -8.50 1.91
C ASP A 82 -5.74 -9.63 1.33
N ILE A 83 -6.28 -10.85 1.23
CA ILE A 83 -5.58 -11.99 0.59
C ILE A 83 -5.36 -11.72 -0.89
N MET A 84 -6.38 -11.26 -1.62
CA MET A 84 -6.27 -10.95 -3.04
C MET A 84 -5.24 -9.85 -3.29
N ARG A 85 -5.30 -8.77 -2.49
CA ARG A 85 -4.34 -7.66 -2.51
C ARG A 85 -2.93 -8.19 -2.27
N SER A 86 -2.73 -8.93 -1.19
CA SER A 86 -1.44 -9.57 -0.87
C SER A 86 -0.94 -10.46 -2.00
N HIS A 87 -1.79 -11.26 -2.64
CA HIS A 87 -1.39 -12.10 -3.77
C HIS A 87 -1.01 -11.28 -5.00
N VAL A 88 -1.81 -10.27 -5.35
CA VAL A 88 -1.56 -9.41 -6.51
C VAL A 88 -0.21 -8.70 -6.36
N TYR A 89 0.07 -8.15 -5.18
CA TYR A 89 1.31 -7.44 -4.89
C TYR A 89 2.52 -8.36 -4.71
N ASN A 90 2.36 -9.52 -4.07
CA ASN A 90 3.50 -10.37 -3.71
C ASN A 90 3.81 -11.48 -4.73
N LEU A 91 2.85 -11.88 -5.58
CA LEU A 91 2.94 -13.11 -6.38
C LEU A 91 2.53 -12.92 -7.86
N CYS A 92 1.50 -12.14 -8.18
CA CYS A 92 1.09 -11.94 -9.58
C CYS A 92 2.05 -11.10 -10.42
N GLY A 93 2.93 -10.29 -9.80
CA GLY A 93 3.91 -9.46 -10.52
C GLY A 93 4.86 -10.24 -11.43
N PHE A 94 5.08 -11.54 -11.16
CA PHE A 94 6.02 -12.39 -11.93
C PHE A 94 5.38 -13.15 -13.11
N ALA A 95 4.06 -13.34 -13.13
CA ALA A 95 3.40 -14.26 -14.07
C ALA A 95 2.21 -13.67 -14.86
N CYS A 96 1.65 -12.54 -14.44
CA CYS A 96 0.43 -12.02 -15.05
C CYS A 96 0.74 -11.01 -16.16
N GLN A 97 0.37 -11.33 -17.41
CA GLN A 97 0.50 -10.46 -18.59
C GLN A 97 -0.49 -9.28 -18.61
N TYR A 98 -1.24 -9.03 -17.52
CA TYR A 98 -2.17 -7.91 -17.48
C TYR A 98 -1.41 -6.59 -17.61
N LYS A 99 -1.71 -5.86 -18.68
CA LYS A 99 -1.24 -4.49 -18.89
C LYS A 99 -1.83 -3.62 -17.77
N ILE A 100 -1.10 -3.45 -16.69
CA ILE A 100 -1.27 -2.29 -15.82
C ILE A 100 -1.09 -1.08 -16.75
N ASP A 101 -2.14 -0.26 -16.91
CA ASP A 101 -2.25 0.83 -17.88
C ASP A 101 -0.92 1.58 -18.06
N GLU A 102 -0.59 2.01 -19.28
CA GLU A 102 0.67 2.75 -19.59
C GLU A 102 0.92 3.94 -18.65
N TRP A 103 -0.14 4.52 -18.09
CA TRP A 103 -0.10 5.53 -17.02
C TRP A 103 0.55 5.05 -15.71
N ALA A 104 0.32 3.80 -15.29
CA ALA A 104 0.96 3.19 -14.12
C ALA A 104 2.42 2.78 -14.38
N ARG A 105 2.81 2.62 -15.66
CA ARG A 105 4.20 2.34 -16.06
C ARG A 105 5.08 3.59 -16.16
N MET A 106 4.48 4.78 -16.22
CA MET A 106 5.16 6.08 -16.40
C MET A 106 4.91 7.08 -15.25
N SER A 107 4.25 6.64 -14.18
CA SER A 107 4.05 7.45 -12.97
C SER A 107 5.30 7.34 -12.07
N PRO A 108 5.64 8.37 -11.24
CA PRO A 108 6.65 8.30 -10.18
C PRO A 108 6.59 7.05 -9.29
N VAL A 109 5.43 6.38 -9.31
CA VAL A 109 5.15 5.08 -8.71
C VAL A 109 6.09 3.96 -9.18
N LYS A 110 6.82 4.07 -10.30
CA LYS A 110 7.74 3.00 -10.73
C LYS A 110 9.05 2.95 -9.93
N SER A 111 9.60 4.10 -9.50
CA SER A 111 10.68 4.10 -8.50
C SER A 111 10.16 3.47 -7.22
N ILE A 112 8.97 3.89 -6.77
CA ILE A 112 8.32 3.38 -5.55
C ILE A 112 7.99 1.87 -5.62
N ASN A 113 7.58 1.31 -6.77
CA ASN A 113 7.20 -0.11 -6.89
C ASN A 113 8.42 -1.05 -6.98
N HIS A 114 9.49 -0.66 -7.69
CA HIS A 114 10.74 -1.42 -7.67
C HIS A 114 11.43 -1.29 -6.30
N GLU A 115 11.39 -0.11 -5.70
CA GLU A 115 11.84 0.12 -4.33
C GLU A 115 11.04 -0.73 -3.34
N THR A 116 9.72 -0.78 -3.46
CA THR A 116 8.86 -1.64 -2.62
C THR A 116 9.24 -3.11 -2.76
N GLU A 117 9.50 -3.60 -3.98
CA GLU A 117 9.96 -4.97 -4.19
C GLU A 117 11.32 -5.24 -3.51
N VAL A 118 12.29 -4.34 -3.71
CA VAL A 118 13.63 -4.45 -3.12
C VAL A 118 13.57 -4.36 -1.59
N VAL A 119 12.79 -3.42 -1.05
CA VAL A 119 12.54 -3.25 0.39
C VAL A 119 11.94 -4.51 0.98
N MET A 120 10.93 -5.09 0.33
CA MET A 120 10.30 -6.33 0.78
C MET A 120 11.26 -7.53 0.71
N GLU A 121 12.18 -7.57 -0.26
CA GLU A 121 13.27 -8.56 -0.28
C GLU A 121 14.18 -8.41 0.95
N LYS A 122 14.60 -7.18 1.28
CA LYS A 122 15.44 -6.91 2.47
C LYS A 122 14.71 -7.23 3.77
N ILE A 123 13.42 -6.93 3.86
CA ILE A 123 12.56 -7.34 4.99
C ILE A 123 12.54 -8.86 5.12
N LYS A 124 12.31 -9.61 4.02
CA LYS A 124 12.34 -11.09 4.04
C LYS A 124 13.67 -11.63 4.56
N VAL A 125 14.79 -11.01 4.18
CA VAL A 125 16.10 -11.40 4.71
C VAL A 125 16.19 -11.10 6.21
N LEU A 126 15.72 -9.93 6.66
CA LEU A 126 15.71 -9.54 8.07
C LEU A 126 14.82 -10.46 8.92
N THR A 127 13.65 -10.88 8.44
CA THR A 127 12.79 -11.88 9.10
C THR A 127 13.44 -13.26 9.17
N LYS A 128 14.29 -13.63 8.19
CA LYS A 128 15.06 -14.88 8.28
C LYS A 128 16.15 -14.81 9.35
N PHE A 129 16.75 -13.64 9.61
CA PHE A 129 17.62 -13.44 10.76
C PHE A 129 16.87 -13.56 12.09
N SER A 130 15.67 -12.98 12.18
CA SER A 130 14.84 -13.05 13.39
C SER A 130 14.40 -14.48 13.73
N ALA A 131 14.19 -15.32 12.72
CA ALA A 131 13.90 -16.75 12.88
C ALA A 131 15.16 -17.63 13.06
N ALA A 132 16.35 -17.04 13.28
CA ALA A 132 17.64 -17.72 13.36
C ALA A 132 17.99 -18.62 12.15
N LYS A 133 17.38 -18.38 10.99
CA LYS A 133 17.60 -19.13 9.74
C LYS A 133 18.82 -18.63 8.96
N ILE A 134 19.32 -17.44 9.27
CA ILE A 134 20.53 -16.84 8.67
C ILE A 134 21.39 -16.26 9.80
N ASN A 135 22.71 -16.51 9.74
CA ASN A 135 23.70 -16.07 10.74
C ASN A 135 24.90 -15.33 10.13
N SER A 136 24.77 -14.84 8.89
CA SER A 136 25.86 -14.17 8.18
C SER A 136 25.96 -12.69 8.56
N ARG A 137 27.06 -12.28 9.21
CA ARG A 137 27.34 -10.86 9.53
C ARG A 137 27.39 -9.99 8.27
N LYS A 138 28.01 -10.49 7.19
CA LYS A 138 28.08 -9.79 5.91
C LYS A 138 26.68 -9.43 5.40
N LYS A 139 25.76 -10.40 5.36
CA LYS A 139 24.37 -10.18 4.93
C LYS A 139 23.61 -9.26 5.88
N LEU A 140 23.84 -9.34 7.19
CA LEU A 140 23.21 -8.44 8.16
C LEU A 140 23.66 -6.99 7.93
N LYS A 141 24.95 -6.79 7.66
CA LYS A 141 25.52 -5.49 7.32
C LYS A 141 24.98 -4.95 6.00
N GLU A 142 24.90 -5.77 4.95
CA GLU A 142 24.29 -5.39 3.67
C GLU A 142 22.83 -4.93 3.82
N VAL A 143 22.03 -5.64 4.63
CA VAL A 143 20.65 -5.26 4.93
C VAL A 143 20.58 -3.97 5.76
N SER A 144 21.43 -3.85 6.77
CA SER A 144 21.52 -2.65 7.59
C SER A 144 21.91 -1.43 6.76
N ASP A 145 22.90 -1.57 5.88
CA ASP A 145 23.39 -0.48 5.03
C ASP A 145 22.29 -0.02 4.07
N PHE A 146 21.57 -0.95 3.43
CA PHE A 146 20.40 -0.61 2.60
C PHE A 146 19.38 0.26 3.34
N PHE A 147 19.00 -0.10 4.57
CA PHE A 147 18.05 0.69 5.36
C PHE A 147 18.62 2.05 5.79
N ASN A 148 19.93 2.16 6.02
CA ASN A 148 20.56 3.40 6.47
C ASN A 148 21.03 4.33 5.34
N THR A 149 21.08 3.85 4.10
CA THR A 149 21.42 4.66 2.93
C THR A 149 20.20 4.82 2.04
N THR A 150 19.83 3.78 1.28
CA THR A 150 18.78 3.82 0.26
C THR A 150 17.44 4.29 0.83
N MET A 151 16.96 3.70 1.92
CA MET A 151 15.67 4.09 2.50
C MET A 151 15.68 5.49 3.12
N ILE A 152 16.81 5.93 3.69
CA ILE A 152 16.94 7.28 4.24
C ILE A 152 16.88 8.33 3.12
N THR A 153 17.52 8.04 2.00
CA THR A 153 17.49 8.89 0.80
C THR A 153 16.09 8.99 0.24
N HIS A 154 15.40 7.84 0.12
CA HIS A 154 14.01 7.78 -0.32
C HIS A 154 13.09 8.65 0.56
N PHE A 155 13.13 8.46 1.89
CA PHE A 155 12.34 9.29 2.81
C PHE A 155 12.61 10.78 2.64
N LYS A 156 13.88 11.16 2.40
CA LYS A 156 14.25 12.55 2.17
C LYS A 156 13.68 13.07 0.85
N ALA A 157 13.70 12.28 -0.21
CA ALA A 157 13.10 12.62 -1.49
C ALA A 157 11.60 12.90 -1.32
N GLU A 158 10.86 12.01 -0.66
CA GLU A 158 9.42 12.14 -0.42
C GLU A 158 9.09 13.38 0.43
N GLU A 159 9.82 13.56 1.53
CA GLU A 159 9.68 14.70 2.44
C GLU A 159 9.85 16.05 1.73
N MET A 160 10.83 16.12 0.82
CA MET A 160 11.17 17.35 0.09
C MET A 160 10.29 17.59 -1.14
N THR A 161 9.58 16.56 -1.62
CA THR A 161 8.79 16.62 -2.86
C THR A 161 7.30 16.39 -2.60
N LEU A 162 6.82 15.15 -2.68
CA LEU A 162 5.41 14.78 -2.61
C LEU A 162 4.79 15.21 -1.29
N PHE A 163 5.43 14.93 -0.16
CA PHE A 163 4.89 15.27 1.16
C PHE A 163 4.81 16.77 1.31
N LYS A 164 5.84 17.51 0.91
CA LYS A 164 5.83 18.98 0.91
C LYS A 164 4.63 19.54 0.15
N LYS A 165 4.26 18.94 -0.99
CA LYS A 165 3.11 19.37 -1.81
C LYS A 165 1.76 18.93 -1.21
N MET A 166 1.72 17.77 -0.57
CA MET A 166 0.50 17.15 -0.04
C MET A 166 0.20 17.51 1.42
N ARG A 167 1.15 18.06 2.16
CA ARG A 167 1.05 18.36 3.61
C ARG A 167 -0.16 19.20 4.00
N LYS A 168 -0.50 20.20 3.18
CA LYS A 168 -1.69 21.06 3.40
C LYS A 168 -2.97 20.49 2.79
N LYS A 169 -2.90 19.38 2.05
CA LYS A 169 -4.01 18.80 1.27
C LYS A 169 -4.58 17.52 1.89
N THR A 170 -3.85 16.88 2.80
CA THR A 170 -4.28 15.68 3.50
C THR A 170 -3.55 15.54 4.83
N LYS A 171 -4.22 14.99 5.85
CA LYS A 171 -3.63 14.77 7.18
C LYS A 171 -2.69 13.57 7.23
N VAL A 172 -2.81 12.62 6.29
CA VAL A 172 -1.99 11.39 6.25
C VAL A 172 -0.49 11.68 6.18
N VAL A 173 -0.09 12.84 5.65
CA VAL A 173 1.32 13.23 5.55
C VAL A 173 1.98 13.41 6.92
N GLU A 174 1.26 13.91 7.94
CA GLU A 174 1.86 14.03 9.28
C GLU A 174 2.10 12.64 9.90
N ASP A 175 1.16 11.70 9.70
CA ASP A 175 1.33 10.32 10.14
C ASP A 175 2.55 9.66 9.46
N LEU A 176 2.68 9.81 8.14
CA LEU A 176 3.81 9.28 7.36
C LEU A 176 5.16 9.89 7.81
N LEU A 177 5.19 11.19 8.11
CA LEU A 177 6.39 11.86 8.65
C LEU A 177 6.80 11.32 10.03
N ASP A 178 5.84 11.02 10.89
CA ASP A 178 6.13 10.42 12.19
C ASP A 178 6.60 8.96 12.05
N GLU A 179 6.06 8.22 11.08
CA GLU A 179 6.56 6.89 10.72
C GLU A 179 8.00 6.94 10.19
N HIS A 180 8.35 7.92 9.34
CA HIS A 180 9.73 8.13 8.91
C HIS A 180 10.67 8.34 10.10
N LYS A 181 10.32 9.22 11.05
CA LYS A 181 11.13 9.45 12.27
C LYS A 181 11.32 8.16 13.06
N PHE A 182 10.25 7.38 13.22
CA PHE A 182 10.31 6.10 13.91
C PHE A 182 11.22 5.10 13.18
N MET A 183 11.07 4.96 11.86
CA MET A 183 11.87 4.07 11.03
C MET A 183 13.36 4.44 11.08
N ARG A 184 13.70 5.73 10.98
CA ARG A 184 15.08 6.22 11.13
C ARG A 184 15.72 5.77 12.44
N LYS A 185 14.98 5.88 13.56
CA LYS A 185 15.46 5.40 14.86
C LYS A 185 15.72 3.89 14.84
N LYS A 186 14.80 3.11 14.27
CA LYS A 186 14.96 1.64 14.16
C LYS A 186 16.09 1.21 13.23
N PHE A 187 16.36 1.96 12.16
CA PHE A 187 17.49 1.68 11.26
C PHE A 187 18.84 1.93 11.94
N LEU A 188 18.93 2.96 12.79
CA LEU A 188 20.13 3.20 13.61
C LEU A 188 20.33 2.11 14.68
N GLU A 189 19.25 1.67 15.34
CA GLU A 189 19.30 0.53 16.28
C GLU A 189 19.75 -0.75 15.55
N LEU A 190 19.23 -1.03 14.36
CA LEU A 190 19.67 -2.15 13.51
C LEU A 190 21.17 -2.04 13.16
N LYS A 191 21.63 -0.84 12.81
CA LYS A 191 23.04 -0.59 12.48
C LYS A 191 23.96 -0.86 13.65
N ALA A 192 23.58 -0.41 14.85
CA ALA A 192 24.35 -0.68 16.06
C ALA A 192 24.50 -2.18 16.32
N ILE A 193 23.44 -2.97 16.12
CA ILE A 193 23.50 -4.43 16.23
C ILE A 193 24.37 -5.05 15.13
N ALA A 194 24.23 -4.59 13.88
CA ALA A 194 24.96 -5.11 12.74
C ALA A 194 26.48 -4.84 12.81
N ASP A 195 26.88 -3.72 13.39
CA ASP A 195 28.27 -3.33 13.58
C ASP A 195 28.91 -3.90 14.87
N SER A 196 28.10 -4.50 15.77
CA SER A 196 28.59 -5.10 17.03
C SER A 196 29.42 -6.37 16.81
N GLU A 197 30.47 -6.54 17.63
CA GLU A 197 31.25 -7.79 17.68
C GLU A 197 30.40 -8.97 18.17
N ASN A 198 29.41 -8.72 19.02
CA ASN A 198 28.48 -9.72 19.52
C ASN A 198 27.05 -9.30 19.15
N VAL A 199 26.47 -10.02 18.18
CA VAL A 199 25.13 -9.71 17.66
C VAL A 199 24.09 -10.07 18.71
N ASP A 200 23.43 -9.05 19.26
CA ASP A 200 22.23 -9.22 20.10
C ASP A 200 21.09 -9.80 19.26
N ARG A 201 20.78 -11.08 19.50
CA ARG A 201 19.81 -11.83 18.71
C ARG A 201 18.36 -11.49 19.05
N GLU A 202 18.08 -11.26 20.33
CA GLU A 202 16.72 -10.94 20.74
C GLU A 202 16.39 -9.49 20.33
N GLY A 203 17.32 -8.56 20.55
CA GLY A 203 17.20 -7.18 20.04
C GLY A 203 17.05 -7.14 18.52
N LEU A 204 17.83 -7.94 17.78
CA LEU A 204 17.69 -8.03 16.31
C LEU A 204 16.30 -8.51 15.89
N LYS A 205 15.74 -9.49 16.59
CA LYS A 205 14.41 -10.03 16.31
C LYS A 205 13.31 -9.02 16.60
N GLU A 206 13.40 -8.29 17.70
CA GLU A 206 12.47 -7.21 18.03
C GLU A 206 12.50 -6.09 16.98
N ILE A 207 13.70 -5.63 16.60
CA ILE A 207 13.89 -4.60 15.58
C ILE A 207 13.39 -5.08 14.22
N ALA A 208 13.69 -6.33 13.83
CA ALA A 208 13.22 -6.92 12.58
C ALA A 208 11.69 -6.92 12.47
N ASN A 209 11.01 -7.34 13.53
CA ASN A 209 9.55 -7.35 13.57
C ASN A 209 8.96 -5.93 13.55
N SER A 210 9.58 -5.01 14.30
CA SER A 210 9.17 -3.61 14.32
C SER A 210 9.31 -2.96 12.95
N ILE A 211 10.44 -3.14 12.26
CA ILE A 211 10.71 -2.63 10.92
C ILE A 211 9.74 -3.22 9.90
N SER A 212 9.54 -4.54 9.92
CA SER A 212 8.62 -5.22 9.00
C SER A 212 7.19 -4.69 9.14
N LYS A 213 6.71 -4.52 10.38
CA LYS A 213 5.36 -4.03 10.64
C LYS A 213 5.17 -2.59 10.18
N ILE A 214 6.10 -1.69 10.54
CA ILE A 214 5.95 -0.27 10.22
C ILE A 214 6.09 0.00 8.73
N ILE A 215 7.05 -0.63 8.04
CA ILE A 215 7.22 -0.43 6.59
C ILE A 215 5.99 -0.93 5.82
N THR A 216 5.43 -2.09 6.18
CA THR A 216 4.23 -2.59 5.51
C THR A 216 3.04 -1.65 5.68
N SER A 217 2.85 -1.11 6.90
CA SER A 217 1.81 -0.11 7.18
C SER A 217 2.06 1.21 6.44
N HIS A 218 3.32 1.61 6.32
CA HIS A 218 3.74 2.84 5.65
C HIS A 218 3.41 2.78 4.16
N ILE A 219 3.88 1.73 3.47
CA ILE A 219 3.63 1.48 2.05
C ILE A 219 2.12 1.45 1.76
N ASP A 220 1.32 0.80 2.61
CA ASP A 220 -0.14 0.76 2.43
C ASP A 220 -0.77 2.16 2.49
N LYS A 221 -0.36 3.00 3.44
CA LYS A 221 -0.83 4.40 3.54
C LYS A 221 -0.41 5.21 2.32
N GLU A 222 0.79 5.01 1.80
CA GLU A 222 1.26 5.72 0.63
C GLU A 222 0.51 5.30 -0.63
N GLU A 223 0.44 4.01 -0.91
CA GLU A 223 -0.18 3.46 -2.11
C GLU A 223 -1.69 3.61 -2.13
N ASN A 224 -2.35 3.42 -0.99
CA ASN A 224 -3.81 3.32 -0.92
C ASN A 224 -4.47 4.60 -0.39
N VAL A 225 -3.71 5.53 0.19
CA VAL A 225 -4.27 6.80 0.71
C VAL A 225 -3.60 8.03 0.08
N LEU A 226 -2.28 8.19 0.23
CA LEU A 226 -1.60 9.40 -0.20
C LEU A 226 -1.56 9.56 -1.72
N ILE A 227 -1.08 8.54 -2.45
CA ILE A 227 -0.92 8.56 -3.90
C ILE A 227 -2.28 8.73 -4.60
N PRO A 228 -3.36 8.00 -4.24
CA PRO A 228 -4.68 8.21 -4.82
C PRO A 228 -5.18 9.63 -4.56
N LYS A 229 -4.98 10.16 -3.34
CA LYS A 229 -5.37 11.54 -3.03
C LYS A 229 -4.59 12.54 -3.85
N ALA A 230 -3.28 12.35 -3.99
CA ALA A 230 -2.42 13.19 -4.79
C ALA A 230 -2.91 13.23 -6.25
N LYS A 231 -3.27 12.07 -6.84
CA LYS A 231 -3.84 11.95 -8.20
C LYS A 231 -5.12 12.75 -8.40
N GLN A 232 -5.91 12.98 -7.35
CA GLN A 232 -7.11 13.80 -7.40
C GLN A 232 -6.84 15.30 -7.32
N VAL A 233 -5.78 15.71 -6.62
CA VAL A 233 -5.58 17.13 -6.23
C VAL A 233 -4.39 17.81 -6.88
N LEU A 234 -3.54 17.06 -7.59
CA LEU A 234 -2.39 17.58 -8.33
C LEU A 234 -2.62 17.42 -9.83
N THR A 235 -2.13 18.38 -10.60
CA THR A 235 -2.10 18.27 -12.06
C THR A 235 -1.06 17.24 -12.50
N LYS A 236 -1.22 16.71 -13.72
CA LYS A 236 -0.23 15.82 -14.34
C LYS A 236 1.18 16.41 -14.34
N LYS A 237 1.30 17.70 -14.68
CA LYS A 237 2.57 18.42 -14.69
C LYS A 237 3.22 18.46 -13.30
N GLU A 238 2.45 18.76 -12.26
CA GLU A 238 2.98 18.78 -10.88
C GLU A 238 3.47 17.40 -10.45
N PHE A 239 2.78 16.33 -10.86
CA PHE A 239 3.24 14.96 -10.62
C PHE A 239 4.55 14.65 -11.35
N ASP A 240 4.64 14.98 -12.63
CA ASP A 240 5.82 14.73 -13.45
C ASP A 240 7.04 15.51 -12.90
N ASP A 241 6.81 16.73 -12.39
CA ASP A 241 7.86 17.55 -11.76
C ASP A 241 8.33 16.95 -10.42
N ILE A 242 7.40 16.44 -9.60
CA ILE A 242 7.71 15.73 -8.35
C ILE A 242 8.54 14.46 -8.63
N ALA A 243 8.16 13.69 -9.64
CA ALA A 243 8.85 12.46 -10.05
C ALA A 243 10.31 12.74 -10.39
N LYS A 244 10.54 13.69 -11.31
CA LYS A 244 11.89 14.07 -11.75
C LYS A 244 12.75 14.60 -10.61
N GLN A 245 12.15 15.35 -9.69
CA GLN A 245 12.88 15.86 -8.53
C GLN A 245 13.27 14.72 -7.58
N SER A 246 12.40 13.75 -7.36
CA SER A 246 12.66 12.58 -6.49
C SER A 246 13.76 11.71 -7.07
N GLU A 247 13.64 11.34 -8.36
CA GLU A 247 14.65 10.54 -9.08
C GLU A 247 16.03 11.19 -9.04
N LYS A 248 16.10 12.53 -9.22
CA LYS A 248 17.36 13.26 -9.13
C LYS A 248 17.98 13.17 -7.74
N MET A 249 17.18 13.28 -6.69
CA MET A 249 17.68 13.20 -5.30
C MET A 249 18.16 11.79 -4.95
N GLU A 250 17.49 10.77 -5.45
CA GLU A 250 17.84 9.36 -5.23
C GLU A 250 19.10 8.94 -6.00
N ALA A 251 19.32 9.52 -7.18
CA ALA A 251 20.52 9.25 -8.01
C ALA A 251 21.80 9.93 -7.50
N GLU A 252 21.71 10.87 -6.56
CA GLU A 252 22.86 11.61 -5.99
C GLU A 252 23.52 10.87 -4.80
N VAL A 253 23.11 9.62 -4.49
CA VAL A 253 23.57 8.80 -3.34
C VAL A 253 24.17 7.47 -3.78
#